data_AF-A0A8X7NDG3-F1
#
_entry.id   AF-A0A8X7NDG3-F1
#
_cell.length_a   1.000
_cell.length_b   1.000
_cell.length_c   1.000
_cell.angle_alpha   90.00
_cell.angle_beta   90.00
_cell.angle_gamma   90.00
#
_symmetry.space_group_name_H-M   'P 1'
#
loop_
_entity.id
_entity.type
_entity.pdbx_description
1 polymer ?
#
loop_
_entity_poly.entity_id
_entity_poly.type
_entity_poly.pdbx_seq_one_letter_code
_entity_poly.pdbx_strand_id
1 'polypeptide(L)'
;MMTTKVASFLVLAALAQADTFGDSFCKGSLCVTAVFDDQASSVSYTAVTSGKVGWVGVGQGDRMAGANTMVGWPQPDGTVVLSQRSTPSHMPPTTATLTNAFVPDQAASTTNASMTVFRWTFPVSAGFASGSTSHIFAISPTSPNSPDPSAPIGKHNRHGIFDLDFTKATTSADVPASVPFSAGTFGTKSGSSGSIPKMRDLSVMSTRLFLAHMIVMSIAWMGLVPAGILIGRYGRTLLPNSWFKVHRAIQTSAVVFIAAGFALGVSAVKQDGLPHFDNTHKRLGLAMFILVLIQASWGQIGHLIFRSTAIRLQNFGHILLGVVLFFGLSLWQVRSGLELWTWQPPSAIRDVVFPVWFAVVTFLWPVGLLLLPRDLKAIKQFQEKIRISKEQ
;
A
#
# COMPACT_ATOMS: atom_id res chain seq x y z
N MET A 1 -60.29 29.01 63.05
CA MET A 1 -58.98 28.39 63.32
C MET A 1 -58.56 27.62 62.09
N MET A 2 -57.60 28.17 61.34
CA MET A 2 -57.00 27.58 60.13
C MET A 2 -56.15 26.36 60.51
N THR A 3 -56.37 25.23 59.85
CA THR A 3 -55.47 24.07 59.89
C THR A 3 -54.72 23.97 58.56
N THR A 4 -53.52 24.52 58.54
CA THR A 4 -52.61 24.49 57.39
C THR A 4 -51.98 23.10 57.29
N LYS A 5 -52.31 22.34 56.24
CA LYS A 5 -51.60 21.11 55.88
C LYS A 5 -50.31 21.49 55.14
N VAL A 6 -49.16 21.20 55.73
CA VAL A 6 -47.86 21.30 55.06
C VAL A 6 -47.64 20.00 54.27
N ALA A 7 -47.63 20.09 52.95
CA ALA A 7 -47.23 19.00 52.07
C ALA A 7 -45.72 19.09 51.83
N SER A 8 -44.97 18.11 52.31
CA SER A 8 -43.55 17.95 51.97
C SER A 8 -43.40 17.49 50.53
N PHE A 9 -42.88 18.37 49.66
CA PHE A 9 -42.38 17.98 48.35
C PHE A 9 -40.97 17.41 48.49
N LEU A 10 -40.83 16.08 48.37
CA LEU A 10 -39.54 15.47 48.06
C LEU A 10 -39.21 15.79 46.59
N VAL A 11 -38.26 16.69 46.37
CA VAL A 11 -37.63 16.87 45.06
C VAL A 11 -36.63 15.73 44.89
N LEU A 12 -37.02 14.70 44.12
CA LEU A 12 -36.03 13.78 43.54
C LEU A 12 -35.26 14.58 42.48
N ALA A 13 -34.06 15.02 42.83
CA ALA A 13 -33.11 15.47 41.82
C ALA A 13 -32.70 14.24 40.99
N ALA A 14 -33.28 14.09 39.81
CA ALA A 14 -32.75 13.18 38.81
C ALA A 14 -31.36 13.70 38.45
N LEU A 15 -30.31 12.95 38.84
CA LEU A 15 -28.98 13.14 38.29
C LEU A 15 -29.09 12.84 36.79
N ALA A 16 -29.12 13.87 35.95
CA ALA A 16 -28.96 13.70 34.52
C ALA A 16 -27.62 13.00 34.29
N GLN A 17 -27.67 11.75 33.80
CA GLN A 17 -26.47 11.12 33.27
C GLN A 17 -26.01 11.98 32.09
N ALA A 18 -24.75 12.43 32.11
CA ALA A 18 -24.19 13.11 30.95
C ALA A 18 -24.20 12.12 29.78
N ASP A 19 -24.95 12.42 28.73
CA ASP A 19 -24.95 11.65 27.49
C ASP A 19 -23.60 11.87 26.81
N THR A 20 -22.63 11.00 27.07
CA THR A 20 -21.38 10.96 26.33
C THR A 20 -21.50 9.98 25.17
N PHE A 21 -20.89 10.34 24.05
CA PHE A 21 -20.93 9.57 22.82
C PHE A 21 -19.53 9.27 22.34
N GLY A 22 -19.29 8.12 21.73
CA GLY A 22 -17.94 7.78 21.33
C GLY A 22 -17.84 6.65 20.34
N ASP A 23 -16.72 6.63 19.64
CA ASP A 23 -16.38 5.60 18.68
C ASP A 23 -14.87 5.35 18.68
N SER A 24 -14.47 4.25 18.06
CA SER A 24 -13.07 3.85 17.97
C SER A 24 -12.72 3.37 16.57
N PHE A 25 -11.50 3.71 16.14
CA PHE A 25 -10.95 3.28 14.87
C PHE A 25 -9.57 2.65 15.10
N CYS A 26 -9.35 1.45 14.57
CA CYS A 26 -8.06 0.77 14.62
C CYS A 26 -7.58 0.39 13.22
N LYS A 27 -6.32 0.69 12.91
CA LYS A 27 -5.69 0.30 11.64
C LYS A 27 -4.20 0.03 11.81
N GLY A 28 -3.83 -1.24 11.66
CA GLY A 28 -2.46 -1.69 11.84
C GLY A 28 -2.01 -1.43 13.28
N SER A 29 -0.95 -0.64 13.44
CA SER A 29 -0.38 -0.32 14.76
C SER A 29 -1.00 0.88 15.48
N LEU A 30 -2.08 1.49 14.98
CA LEU A 30 -2.71 2.68 15.58
C LEU A 30 -4.17 2.40 15.89
N CYS A 31 -4.60 2.72 17.10
CA CYS A 31 -6.00 2.83 17.50
C CYS A 31 -6.28 4.24 17.99
N VAL A 32 -7.40 4.84 17.58
CA VAL A 32 -7.89 6.14 18.04
C VAL A 32 -9.30 5.95 18.57
N THR A 33 -9.50 6.30 19.82
CA THR A 33 -10.82 6.36 20.47
C THR A 33 -11.13 7.82 20.76
N ALA A 34 -12.37 8.24 20.53
CA ALA A 34 -12.83 9.57 20.86
C ALA A 34 -14.15 9.52 21.63
N VAL A 35 -14.27 10.37 22.65
CA VAL A 35 -15.46 10.54 23.47
C VAL A 35 -15.87 12.00 23.41
N PHE A 36 -17.03 12.25 22.80
CA PHE A 36 -17.70 13.54 22.79
C PHE A 36 -18.56 13.70 24.04
N ASP A 37 -18.40 14.84 24.69
CA ASP A 37 -19.22 15.31 25.80
C ASP A 37 -19.98 16.56 25.34
N ASP A 38 -21.30 16.41 25.22
CA ASP A 38 -22.20 17.46 24.75
C ASP A 38 -22.26 18.63 25.73
N GLN A 39 -22.28 18.34 27.04
CA GLN A 39 -22.34 19.35 28.09
C GLN A 39 -21.04 20.16 28.15
N ALA A 40 -19.90 19.50 28.01
CA ALA A 40 -18.60 20.15 27.98
C ALA A 40 -18.24 20.74 26.60
N SER A 41 -19.05 20.49 25.55
CA SER A 41 -18.76 20.87 24.16
C SER A 41 -17.33 20.51 23.74
N SER A 42 -16.91 19.29 24.06
CA SER A 42 -15.52 18.86 23.86
C SER A 42 -15.43 17.40 23.44
N VAL A 43 -14.31 17.04 22.80
CA VAL A 43 -13.99 15.67 22.42
C VAL A 43 -12.66 15.30 23.04
N SER A 44 -12.69 14.27 23.88
CA SER A 44 -11.49 13.66 24.47
C SER A 44 -11.04 12.50 23.61
N TYR A 45 -9.76 12.49 23.24
CA TYR A 45 -9.15 11.50 22.38
C TYR A 45 -8.12 10.67 23.14
N THR A 46 -8.05 9.40 22.77
CA THR A 46 -6.97 8.48 23.16
C THR A 46 -6.44 7.82 21.90
N ALA A 47 -5.18 8.09 21.56
CA ALA A 47 -4.47 7.40 20.49
C ALA A 47 -3.42 6.46 21.07
N VAL A 48 -3.46 5.20 20.66
CA VAL A 48 -2.52 4.16 21.11
C VAL A 48 -1.78 3.60 19.93
N THR A 49 -0.45 3.57 20.01
CA THR A 49 0.39 2.88 19.04
C THR A 49 1.09 1.67 19.64
N SER A 50 1.05 0.55 18.92
CA SER A 50 1.82 -0.65 19.26
C SER A 50 3.26 -0.55 18.71
N GLY A 51 4.25 -0.86 19.55
CA GLY A 51 5.67 -0.78 19.22
C GLY A 51 6.23 0.64 19.27
N LYS A 52 7.48 0.80 18.83
CA LYS A 52 8.15 2.12 18.77
C LYS A 52 7.55 2.98 17.66
N VAL A 53 7.27 4.24 17.98
CA VAL A 53 6.80 5.25 17.02
C VAL A 53 7.73 6.46 17.04
N GLY A 54 7.92 7.11 15.88
CA GLY A 54 8.66 8.36 15.78
C GLY A 54 7.78 9.55 16.16
N TRP A 55 6.65 9.72 15.46
CA TRP A 55 5.58 10.63 15.85
C TRP A 55 4.23 10.17 15.28
N VAL A 56 3.14 10.58 15.92
CA VAL A 56 1.74 10.36 15.52
C VAL A 56 1.03 11.70 15.38
N GLY A 57 0.19 11.84 14.37
CA GLY A 57 -0.71 12.95 14.17
C GLY A 57 -2.15 12.46 14.04
N VAL A 58 -3.09 13.12 14.72
CA VAL A 58 -4.54 12.90 14.56
C VAL A 58 -5.20 14.27 14.41
N GLY A 59 -5.90 14.48 13.31
CA GLY A 59 -6.56 15.75 13.00
C GLY A 59 -8.05 15.60 12.74
N GLN A 60 -8.81 16.62 13.12
CA GLN A 60 -10.23 16.75 12.78
C GLN A 60 -10.39 17.24 11.34
N GLY A 61 -11.27 16.61 10.57
CA GLY A 61 -11.52 16.92 9.16
C GLY A 61 -11.08 15.83 8.17
N ASP A 62 -11.33 16.06 6.89
CA ASP A 62 -11.05 15.12 5.79
C ASP A 62 -9.73 15.40 5.06
N ARG A 63 -9.00 16.45 5.44
CA ARG A 63 -7.78 16.94 4.77
C ARG A 63 -6.86 17.67 5.75
N MET A 64 -5.57 17.81 5.41
CA MET A 64 -4.59 18.52 6.26
C MET A 64 -4.88 20.03 6.37
N ALA A 65 -5.28 20.65 5.26
CA ALA A 65 -5.53 22.08 5.19
C ALA A 65 -6.67 22.48 6.13
N GLY A 66 -6.36 23.28 7.15
CA GLY A 66 -7.30 23.74 8.17
C GLY A 66 -7.62 22.72 9.26
N ALA A 67 -7.02 21.52 9.24
CA ALA A 67 -7.27 20.53 10.27
C ALA A 67 -6.72 20.99 11.63
N ASN A 68 -7.54 20.82 12.67
CA ASN A 68 -7.09 20.92 14.05
C ASN A 68 -6.42 19.60 14.43
N THR A 69 -5.08 19.59 14.50
CA THR A 69 -4.28 18.37 14.57
C THR A 69 -3.50 18.28 15.87
N MET A 70 -3.64 17.18 16.60
CA MET A 70 -2.69 16.79 17.64
C MET A 70 -1.52 16.08 16.95
N VAL A 71 -0.30 16.49 17.24
CA VAL A 71 0.94 15.78 16.92
C VAL A 71 1.66 15.43 18.21
N GLY A 72 2.08 14.17 18.36
CA GLY A 72 2.80 13.73 19.54
C GLY A 72 3.90 12.73 19.25
N TRP A 73 4.93 12.71 20.09
CA TRP A 73 6.07 11.80 19.96
C TRP A 73 6.67 11.43 21.33
N PRO A 74 7.21 10.20 21.46
CA PRO A 74 7.90 9.78 22.67
C PRO A 74 9.31 10.39 22.77
N GLN A 75 9.75 10.61 24.00
CA GLN A 75 11.09 11.09 24.36
C GLN A 75 11.93 9.97 24.99
N PRO A 76 13.28 10.07 24.92
CA PRO A 76 14.16 9.05 25.50
C PRO A 76 14.01 8.86 27.02
N ASP A 77 13.51 9.88 27.73
CA ASP A 77 13.26 9.87 29.17
C ASP A 77 11.95 9.18 29.58
N GLY A 78 11.19 8.66 28.62
CA GLY A 78 9.90 8.00 28.86
C GLY A 78 8.70 8.94 28.94
N THR A 79 8.90 10.24 28.74
CA THR A 79 7.81 11.20 28.55
C THR A 79 7.33 11.21 27.10
N VAL A 80 6.20 11.86 26.86
CA VAL A 80 5.74 12.15 25.50
C VAL A 80 5.52 13.64 25.33
N VAL A 81 5.72 14.14 24.12
CA VAL A 81 5.37 15.51 23.75
C VAL A 81 4.01 15.48 23.05
N LEU A 82 3.17 16.46 23.36
CA LEU A 82 1.87 16.68 22.75
C LEU A 82 1.81 18.12 22.23
N SER A 83 1.42 18.29 20.97
CA SER A 83 1.46 19.57 20.27
C SER A 83 0.23 19.74 19.40
N GLN A 84 -0.54 20.81 19.63
CA GLN A 84 -1.59 21.23 18.70
C GLN A 84 -0.96 21.96 17.52
N ARG A 85 -1.33 21.56 16.30
CA ARG A 85 -0.83 22.14 15.06
C ARG A 85 -1.93 22.27 14.02
N SER A 86 -1.72 23.19 13.09
CA SER A 86 -2.56 23.33 11.89
C SER A 86 -1.71 23.79 10.71
N THR A 87 -2.27 23.71 9.51
CA THR A 87 -1.60 24.10 8.26
C THR A 87 -2.63 24.59 7.26
N PRO A 88 -2.35 25.62 6.43
CA PRO A 88 -3.28 26.07 5.40
C PRO A 88 -3.27 25.16 4.16
N SER A 89 -2.34 24.20 4.06
CA SER A 89 -2.12 23.40 2.86
C SER A 89 -1.48 22.04 3.18
N HIS A 90 -1.02 21.31 2.17
CA HIS A 90 -0.26 20.06 2.32
C HIS A 90 1.22 20.33 2.66
N MET A 91 1.44 21.13 3.70
CA MET A 91 2.78 21.48 4.20
C MET A 91 2.90 21.16 5.69
N PRO A 92 4.13 21.01 6.22
CA PRO A 92 4.35 20.67 7.63
C PRO A 92 3.54 21.61 8.54
N PRO A 93 2.67 21.06 9.41
CA PRO A 93 1.85 21.89 10.26
C PRO A 93 2.71 22.54 11.35
N THR A 94 2.41 23.80 11.63
CA THR A 94 3.05 24.60 12.66
C THR A 94 2.15 24.68 13.87
N THR A 95 2.71 25.00 15.03
CA THR A 95 1.92 25.34 16.22
C THR A 95 1.03 26.53 15.87
N ALA A 96 -0.27 26.32 15.86
CA ALA A 96 -1.24 27.37 15.61
C ALA A 96 -1.73 27.92 16.95
N THR A 97 -1.72 29.24 17.12
CA THR A 97 -2.36 29.92 18.25
C THR A 97 -3.88 29.92 18.03
N LEU A 98 -4.53 28.81 18.36
CA LEU A 98 -5.98 28.73 18.40
C LEU A 98 -6.44 29.15 19.79
N THR A 99 -7.23 30.23 19.85
CA THR A 99 -7.61 30.96 21.08
C THR A 99 -8.45 30.15 22.07
N ASN A 100 -8.93 28.95 21.69
CA ASN A 100 -9.67 28.05 22.57
C ASN A 100 -8.99 26.65 22.62
N ALA A 101 -8.17 26.55 23.67
CA ALA A 101 -7.56 25.43 24.40
C ALA A 101 -7.64 23.99 23.86
N PHE A 102 -6.63 23.58 23.10
CA PHE A 102 -6.12 22.20 23.21
C PHE A 102 -5.71 21.90 24.65
N VAL A 103 -6.22 20.81 25.21
CA VAL A 103 -5.87 20.37 26.55
C VAL A 103 -5.10 19.05 26.46
N PRO A 104 -3.76 19.05 26.59
CA PRO A 104 -2.99 17.82 26.64
C PRO A 104 -3.17 17.13 28.01
N ASP A 105 -3.39 15.81 28.03
CA ASP A 105 -3.39 15.01 29.25
C ASP A 105 -2.01 14.33 29.39
N GLN A 106 -1.04 15.09 29.91
CA GLN A 106 0.33 14.59 30.07
C GLN A 106 0.47 13.48 31.13
N ALA A 107 -0.43 13.43 32.11
CA ALA A 107 -0.38 12.41 33.15
C ALA A 107 -0.77 11.03 32.60
N ALA A 108 -1.73 10.98 31.67
CA ALA A 108 -2.18 9.74 31.06
C ALA A 108 -1.56 9.43 29.69
N SER A 109 -0.72 10.33 29.18
CA SER A 109 0.06 10.09 27.96
C SER A 109 1.42 9.50 28.32
N THR A 110 1.61 8.22 27.99
CA THR A 110 2.73 7.42 28.49
C THR A 110 3.39 6.64 27.37
N THR A 111 4.67 6.30 27.53
CA THR A 111 5.38 5.45 26.56
C THR A 111 6.19 4.38 27.25
N ASN A 112 6.22 3.19 26.66
CA ASN A 112 7.08 2.08 27.07
C ASN A 112 7.57 1.29 25.83
N ALA A 113 8.25 0.17 26.05
CA ALA A 113 8.81 -0.64 24.96
C ALA A 113 7.75 -1.24 24.02
N SER A 114 6.53 -1.45 24.52
CA SER A 114 5.45 -2.17 23.82
C SER A 114 4.42 -1.24 23.21
N MET A 115 4.17 -0.06 23.81
CA MET A 115 3.18 0.89 23.31
C MET A 115 3.46 2.33 23.74
N THR A 116 2.86 3.26 23.00
CA THR A 116 2.77 4.67 23.34
C THR A 116 1.31 5.10 23.33
N VAL A 117 0.90 5.85 24.36
CA VAL A 117 -0.46 6.37 24.56
C VAL A 117 -0.39 7.90 24.52
N PHE A 118 -1.25 8.51 23.72
CA PHE A 118 -1.43 9.96 23.61
C PHE A 118 -2.87 10.31 23.97
N ARG A 119 -3.06 11.22 24.92
CA ARG A 119 -4.38 11.68 25.37
C ARG A 119 -4.47 13.20 25.35
N TRP A 120 -5.54 13.70 24.78
CA TRP A 120 -5.79 15.14 24.65
C TRP A 120 -7.28 15.41 24.45
N THR A 121 -7.68 16.66 24.67
CA THR A 121 -9.06 17.12 24.43
C THR A 121 -9.05 18.32 23.50
N PHE A 122 -10.01 18.34 22.57
CA PHE A 122 -10.31 19.50 21.74
C PHE A 122 -11.71 20.03 22.06
N PRO A 123 -11.88 21.36 22.22
CA PRO A 123 -13.20 21.97 22.22
C PRO A 123 -13.79 21.87 20.82
N VAL A 124 -15.10 21.71 20.75
CA VAL A 124 -15.86 21.63 19.49
C VAL A 124 -17.06 22.55 19.52
N SER A 125 -17.50 23.02 18.34
CA SER A 125 -18.69 23.86 18.23
C SER A 125 -19.97 23.05 18.37
N ALA A 126 -21.07 23.71 18.74
CA ALA A 126 -22.40 23.14 18.71
C ALA A 126 -22.69 22.48 17.33
N GLY A 127 -23.27 21.28 17.35
CA GLY A 127 -23.57 20.51 16.14
C GLY A 127 -22.44 19.57 15.65
N PHE A 128 -21.29 19.52 16.34
CA PHE A 128 -20.17 18.63 16.01
C PHE A 128 -20.56 17.15 15.97
N ALA A 129 -21.40 16.69 16.90
CA ALA A 129 -21.82 15.28 17.02
C ALA A 129 -23.14 14.94 16.30
N SER A 130 -23.52 15.70 15.28
CA SER A 130 -24.75 15.44 14.50
C SER A 130 -24.68 14.15 13.64
N GLY A 131 -23.55 13.43 13.65
CA GLY A 131 -23.34 12.21 12.89
C GLY A 131 -21.89 11.71 12.96
N SER A 132 -21.49 10.96 11.94
CA SER A 132 -20.08 10.58 11.75
C SER A 132 -19.25 11.79 11.32
N THR A 133 -18.08 11.94 11.93
CA THR A 133 -17.16 13.04 11.67
C THR A 133 -15.84 12.51 11.12
N SER A 134 -15.39 13.12 10.02
CA SER A 134 -14.13 12.72 9.40
C SER A 134 -12.93 13.21 10.19
N HIS A 135 -11.92 12.35 10.22
CA HIS A 135 -10.63 12.57 10.85
C HIS A 135 -9.53 12.11 9.92
N ILE A 136 -8.35 12.71 10.08
CA ILE A 136 -7.12 12.26 9.45
C ILE A 136 -6.17 11.70 10.50
N PHE A 137 -5.35 10.73 10.11
CA PHE A 137 -4.20 10.31 10.89
C PHE A 137 -2.93 10.36 10.06
N ALA A 138 -1.80 10.51 10.73
CA ALA A 138 -0.46 10.48 10.18
C ALA A 138 0.50 9.81 11.17
N ILE A 139 1.47 9.04 10.69
CA ILE A 139 2.49 8.37 11.50
C ILE A 139 3.83 8.46 10.78
N SER A 140 4.89 8.67 11.54
CA SER A 140 6.27 8.59 11.09
C SER A 140 7.10 7.71 12.03
N PRO A 141 8.07 6.92 11.52
CA PRO A 141 9.04 6.23 12.34
C PRO A 141 10.16 7.15 12.84
N THR A 142 10.30 8.36 12.27
CA THR A 142 11.37 9.29 12.62
C THR A 142 10.88 10.28 13.67
N SER A 143 11.45 10.20 14.88
CA SER A 143 11.19 11.16 15.96
C SER A 143 11.84 12.51 15.66
N PRO A 144 11.20 13.65 16.02
CA PRO A 144 11.84 14.96 16.03
C PRO A 144 13.02 15.07 17.01
N ASN A 145 13.13 14.13 17.96
CA ASN A 145 14.18 14.09 18.98
C ASN A 145 14.36 15.42 19.72
N SER A 146 13.24 16.05 20.07
CA SER A 146 13.21 17.35 20.74
C SER A 146 12.05 17.39 21.75
N PRO A 147 12.26 17.91 22.97
CA PRO A 147 11.18 18.11 23.93
C PRO A 147 10.29 19.32 23.58
N ASP A 148 10.69 20.14 22.60
CA ASP A 148 9.95 21.34 22.20
C ASP A 148 8.70 20.98 21.37
N PRO A 149 7.47 21.29 21.86
CA PRO A 149 6.24 21.05 21.12
C PRO A 149 6.17 21.75 19.76
N SER A 150 6.99 22.79 19.52
CA SER A 150 7.09 23.50 18.25
C SER A 150 8.12 22.93 17.27
N ALA A 151 8.87 21.89 17.67
CA ALA A 151 9.94 21.31 16.87
C ALA A 151 9.48 20.92 15.44
N PRO A 152 10.29 21.17 14.40
CA PRO A 152 9.98 20.71 13.05
C PRO A 152 9.80 19.19 13.01
N ILE A 153 8.74 18.74 12.34
CA ILE A 153 8.46 17.31 12.16
C ILE A 153 8.76 16.91 10.72
N GLY A 154 9.41 15.76 10.55
CA GLY A 154 9.59 15.14 9.24
C GLY A 154 8.25 14.66 8.69
N LYS A 155 8.13 14.54 7.36
CA LYS A 155 6.91 14.07 6.70
C LYS A 155 6.54 12.65 7.17
N HIS A 156 5.25 12.43 7.42
CA HIS A 156 4.72 11.11 7.73
C HIS A 156 4.89 10.14 6.56
N ASN A 157 5.02 8.86 6.85
CA ASN A 157 5.09 7.80 5.85
C ASN A 157 3.82 6.93 5.81
N ARG A 158 2.99 7.00 6.84
CA ARG A 158 1.65 6.38 6.88
C ARG A 158 0.63 7.44 7.23
N HIS A 159 -0.48 7.47 6.52
CA HIS A 159 -1.58 8.39 6.80
C HIS A 159 -2.89 7.86 6.23
N GLY A 160 -4.00 8.52 6.55
CA GLY A 160 -5.30 8.19 5.97
C GLY A 160 -6.42 9.01 6.59
N ILE A 161 -7.62 8.78 6.08
CA ILE A 161 -8.87 9.35 6.56
C ILE A 161 -9.68 8.22 7.22
N PHE A 162 -10.41 8.53 8.28
CA PHE A 162 -11.33 7.65 8.96
C PHE A 162 -12.49 8.47 9.54
N ASP A 163 -13.60 7.82 9.86
CA ASP A 163 -14.76 8.48 10.45
C ASP A 163 -15.00 7.93 11.85
N LEU A 164 -15.42 8.80 12.77
CA LEU A 164 -15.86 8.44 14.11
C LEU A 164 -17.32 8.87 14.29
N ASP A 165 -18.15 7.93 14.71
CA ASP A 165 -19.59 8.14 14.88
C ASP A 165 -19.94 8.55 16.32
N PHE A 166 -20.19 9.85 16.50
CA PHE A 166 -20.56 10.43 17.79
C PHE A 166 -22.06 10.36 18.09
N THR A 167 -22.83 9.50 17.40
CA THR A 167 -24.21 9.18 17.77
C THR A 167 -24.32 7.95 18.67
N LYS A 168 -23.20 7.24 18.87
CA LYS A 168 -23.13 6.03 19.70
C LYS A 168 -22.94 6.39 21.16
N ALA A 169 -23.93 6.15 22.00
CA ALA A 169 -23.82 6.34 23.44
C ALA A 169 -22.67 5.49 24.01
N THR A 170 -21.86 6.08 24.89
CA THR A 170 -20.77 5.40 25.60
C THR A 170 -20.80 5.80 27.06
N THR A 171 -20.24 4.99 27.96
CA THR A 171 -19.98 5.47 29.32
C THR A 171 -18.58 6.05 29.37
N SER A 172 -18.38 7.20 30.01
CA SER A 172 -17.06 7.84 30.15
C SER A 172 -16.01 6.94 30.85
N ALA A 173 -16.45 5.81 31.44
CA ALA A 173 -15.62 4.78 32.05
C ALA A 173 -15.04 3.75 31.05
N ASP A 174 -15.54 3.70 29.81
CA ASP A 174 -15.12 2.75 28.78
C ASP A 174 -13.91 3.22 27.95
N VAL A 175 -13.15 4.22 28.41
CA VAL A 175 -11.82 4.52 27.86
C VAL A 175 -10.84 3.59 28.58
N PRO A 176 -10.47 2.42 28.02
CA PRO A 176 -9.55 1.55 28.72
C PRO A 176 -8.19 2.26 28.67
N ALA A 177 -7.61 2.55 29.84
CA ALA A 177 -6.22 2.97 29.97
C ALA A 177 -5.24 1.96 29.33
N SER A 178 -5.73 0.76 29.03
CA SER A 178 -5.14 -0.28 28.22
C SER A 178 -6.19 -0.81 27.25
N VAL A 179 -6.20 -0.36 25.99
CA VAL A 179 -6.82 -1.20 24.94
C VAL A 179 -6.01 -2.50 24.94
N PRO A 180 -6.58 -3.65 25.34
CA PRO A 180 -5.83 -4.88 25.29
C PRO A 180 -5.49 -5.12 23.83
N PHE A 181 -4.21 -5.23 23.50
CA PHE A 181 -3.80 -5.75 22.21
C PHE A 181 -4.08 -7.26 22.19
N SER A 182 -5.36 -7.64 22.26
CA SER A 182 -5.78 -8.98 21.92
C SER A 182 -5.72 -9.07 20.42
N ALA A 183 -4.75 -9.83 19.91
CA ALA A 183 -4.77 -10.44 18.58
C ALA A 183 -5.92 -11.47 18.48
N GLY A 184 -7.13 -11.04 18.83
CA GLY A 184 -8.36 -11.81 18.81
C GLY A 184 -9.26 -11.28 17.71
N THR A 185 -9.70 -12.19 16.86
CA THR A 185 -10.65 -11.96 15.76
C THR A 185 -11.90 -11.23 16.24
N PHE A 186 -11.94 -9.91 16.09
CA PHE A 186 -13.17 -9.15 16.26
C PHE A 186 -14.01 -9.29 14.99
N GLY A 187 -15.21 -9.84 15.17
CA GLY A 187 -16.17 -10.07 14.10
C GLY A 187 -16.45 -8.78 13.34
N THR A 188 -16.12 -8.79 12.05
CA THR A 188 -16.55 -7.83 11.06
C THR A 188 -18.07 -7.90 10.92
N LYS A 189 -18.80 -7.12 11.71
CA LYS A 189 -20.13 -6.69 11.30
C LYS A 189 -19.97 -5.51 10.36
N SER A 190 -19.98 -5.86 9.07
CA SER A 190 -20.12 -4.96 7.94
C SER A 190 -21.40 -4.14 8.12
N GLY A 191 -21.25 -2.91 8.64
CA GLY A 191 -22.24 -1.87 8.43
C GLY A 191 -22.31 -1.61 6.93
N SER A 192 -23.47 -1.88 6.34
CA SER A 192 -23.79 -1.62 4.94
C SER A 192 -23.75 -0.11 4.67
N SER A 193 -22.57 0.45 4.45
CA SER A 193 -22.42 1.74 3.79
C SER A 193 -22.34 1.51 2.29
N GLY A 194 -23.26 2.16 1.57
CA GLY A 194 -23.32 2.13 0.11
C GLY A 194 -21.95 2.37 -0.51
N SER A 195 -21.64 1.60 -1.55
CA SER A 195 -20.39 1.57 -2.26
C SER A 195 -20.04 2.91 -2.90
N ILE A 196 -19.43 3.81 -2.13
CA ILE A 196 -18.62 4.89 -2.69
C ILE A 196 -17.26 4.26 -3.04
N PRO A 197 -16.79 4.35 -4.31
CA PRO A 197 -15.50 3.80 -4.68
C PRO A 197 -14.41 4.40 -3.79
N LYS A 198 -13.59 3.55 -3.14
CA LYS A 198 -12.39 3.99 -2.43
C LYS A 198 -11.40 4.61 -3.43
N MET A 199 -11.62 5.86 -3.80
CA MET A 199 -10.70 6.61 -4.65
C MET A 199 -9.42 6.86 -3.84
N ARG A 200 -8.29 6.44 -4.39
CA ARG A 200 -6.98 6.73 -3.79
C ARG A 200 -6.66 8.19 -4.05
N ASP A 201 -6.12 8.83 -3.03
CA ASP A 201 -5.59 10.18 -3.15
C ASP A 201 -4.34 10.15 -4.05
N LEU A 202 -4.53 10.54 -5.31
CA LEU A 202 -3.46 10.71 -6.28
C LEU A 202 -2.55 11.88 -5.90
N SER A 203 -2.80 12.68 -4.86
CA SER A 203 -1.84 13.66 -4.35
C SER A 203 -0.60 12.98 -3.74
N VAL A 204 -0.72 11.72 -3.30
CA VAL A 204 0.34 11.00 -2.59
C VAL A 204 1.38 10.43 -3.57
N MET A 205 2.64 10.85 -3.41
CA MET A 205 3.75 10.42 -4.28
C MET A 205 3.94 8.90 -4.31
N SER A 206 3.95 8.22 -3.16
CA SER A 206 4.10 6.75 -3.14
C SER A 206 2.94 6.03 -3.82
N THR A 207 1.71 6.54 -3.70
CA THR A 207 0.58 6.05 -4.48
C THR A 207 0.83 6.17 -5.98
N ARG A 208 1.32 7.32 -6.46
CA ARG A 208 1.70 7.48 -7.88
C ARG A 208 2.80 6.51 -8.29
N LEU A 209 3.84 6.34 -7.46
CA LEU A 209 4.97 5.47 -7.75
C LEU A 209 4.57 4.00 -7.83
N PHE A 210 3.77 3.51 -6.89
CA PHE A 210 3.27 2.14 -6.95
C PHE A 210 2.27 1.93 -8.10
N LEU A 211 1.43 2.93 -8.41
CA LEU A 211 0.54 2.87 -9.56
C LEU A 211 1.34 2.78 -10.86
N ALA A 212 2.37 3.62 -11.01
CA ALA A 212 3.29 3.58 -12.15
C ALA A 212 4.04 2.24 -12.22
N HIS A 213 4.55 1.72 -11.09
CA HIS A 213 5.16 0.40 -11.01
C HIS A 213 4.22 -0.69 -11.56
N MET A 214 2.97 -0.72 -11.10
CA MET A 214 1.97 -1.69 -11.52
C MET A 214 1.69 -1.61 -13.03
N ILE A 215 1.46 -0.41 -13.56
CA ILE A 215 1.17 -0.19 -14.99
C ILE A 215 2.37 -0.65 -15.84
N VAL A 216 3.57 -0.18 -15.51
CA VAL A 216 4.79 -0.49 -16.26
C VAL A 216 5.11 -2.00 -16.20
N MET A 217 4.97 -2.61 -15.02
CA MET A 217 5.17 -4.06 -14.87
C MET A 217 4.11 -4.88 -15.60
N SER A 218 2.85 -4.43 -15.62
CA SER A 218 1.77 -5.10 -16.36
C SER A 218 2.02 -5.04 -17.86
N ILE A 219 2.42 -3.88 -18.41
CA ILE A 219 2.79 -3.75 -19.82
C ILE A 219 3.95 -4.68 -20.17
N ALA A 220 4.98 -4.74 -19.32
CA ALA A 220 6.12 -5.61 -19.55
C ALA A 220 5.74 -7.10 -19.52
N TRP A 221 5.17 -7.56 -18.40
CA TRP A 221 4.95 -8.99 -18.16
C TRP A 221 3.73 -9.54 -18.87
N MET A 222 2.67 -8.75 -19.10
CA MET A 222 1.47 -9.20 -19.78
C MET A 222 1.43 -8.82 -21.26
N GLY A 223 2.22 -7.83 -21.69
CA GLY A 223 2.30 -7.41 -23.10
C GLY A 223 3.60 -7.85 -23.77
N LEU A 224 4.71 -7.18 -23.43
CA LEU A 224 5.95 -7.28 -24.18
C LEU A 224 6.62 -8.67 -24.08
N VAL A 225 6.73 -9.23 -22.88
CA VAL A 225 7.33 -10.56 -22.65
C VAL A 225 6.58 -11.66 -23.42
N PRO A 226 5.25 -11.84 -23.28
CA PRO A 226 4.54 -12.87 -24.03
C PRO A 226 4.56 -12.62 -25.53
N ALA A 227 4.50 -11.37 -26.00
CA ALA A 227 4.68 -11.06 -27.42
C ALA A 227 6.05 -11.52 -27.93
N GLY A 228 7.13 -11.23 -27.19
CA GLY A 228 8.48 -11.68 -27.54
C GLY A 228 8.61 -13.22 -27.53
N ILE A 229 7.98 -13.90 -26.58
CA ILE A 229 7.92 -15.38 -26.51
C ILE A 229 7.23 -15.96 -27.74
N LEU A 230 6.06 -15.42 -28.13
CA LEU A 230 5.30 -15.89 -29.29
C LEU A 230 6.03 -15.58 -30.60
N ILE A 231 6.65 -14.41 -30.74
CA ILE A 231 7.47 -14.06 -31.92
C ILE A 231 8.70 -14.96 -32.01
N GLY A 232 9.32 -15.29 -30.87
CA GLY A 232 10.39 -16.29 -30.82
C GLY A 232 9.91 -17.65 -31.34
N ARG A 233 8.69 -18.08 -30.99
CA ARG A 233 8.11 -19.35 -31.43
C ARG A 233 7.69 -19.34 -32.90
N TYR A 234 6.75 -18.48 -33.26
CA TYR A 234 6.08 -18.44 -34.57
C TYR A 234 6.89 -17.69 -35.63
N GLY A 235 7.66 -16.67 -35.22
CA GLY A 235 8.42 -15.84 -36.15
C GLY A 235 9.49 -16.63 -36.91
N ARG A 236 10.01 -17.73 -36.34
CA ARG A 236 10.97 -18.59 -37.06
C ARG A 236 10.41 -19.12 -38.38
N THR A 237 9.11 -19.41 -38.40
CA THR A 237 8.40 -19.88 -39.60
C THR A 237 7.81 -18.71 -40.40
N LEU A 238 7.17 -17.74 -39.73
CA LEU A 238 6.38 -16.69 -40.39
C LEU A 238 7.22 -15.48 -40.83
N LEU A 239 8.35 -15.23 -40.17
CA LEU A 239 9.22 -14.07 -40.37
C LEU A 239 10.70 -14.50 -40.47
N PRO A 240 11.07 -15.45 -41.36
CA PRO A 240 12.37 -16.12 -41.34
C PRO A 240 13.58 -15.17 -41.38
N ASN A 241 13.43 -14.00 -42.03
CA ASN A 241 14.50 -13.03 -42.22
C ASN A 241 14.56 -11.95 -41.12
N SER A 242 13.53 -11.80 -40.29
CA SER A 242 13.40 -10.69 -39.35
C SER A 242 13.03 -11.10 -37.92
N TRP A 243 12.59 -12.34 -37.69
CA TRP A 243 12.09 -12.80 -36.39
C TRP A 243 13.04 -12.51 -35.25
N PHE A 244 14.35 -12.71 -35.46
CA PHE A 244 15.34 -12.49 -34.41
C PHE A 244 15.50 -11.01 -34.09
N LYS A 245 15.50 -10.13 -35.11
CA LYS A 245 15.56 -8.67 -34.92
C LYS A 245 14.33 -8.18 -34.16
N VAL A 246 13.15 -8.67 -34.53
CA VAL A 246 11.88 -8.32 -33.88
C VAL A 246 11.82 -8.86 -32.45
N HIS A 247 12.15 -10.13 -32.23
CA HIS A 247 12.23 -10.74 -30.90
C HIS A 247 13.20 -9.97 -30.00
N ARG A 248 14.40 -9.67 -30.50
CA ARG A 248 15.41 -8.90 -29.77
C ARG A 248 14.89 -7.51 -29.41
N ALA A 249 14.30 -6.78 -30.37
CA ALA A 249 13.77 -5.45 -30.13
C ALA A 249 12.70 -5.46 -29.01
N ILE A 250 11.71 -6.34 -29.10
CA ILE A 250 10.63 -6.45 -28.11
C ILE A 250 11.15 -6.89 -26.75
N GLN A 251 12.06 -7.87 -26.69
CA GLN A 251 12.64 -8.32 -25.43
C GLN A 251 13.53 -7.26 -24.79
N THR A 252 14.29 -6.48 -25.59
CA THR A 252 15.06 -5.35 -25.07
C THR A 252 14.13 -4.27 -24.50
N SER A 253 13.02 -3.94 -25.18
CA SER A 253 12.00 -3.04 -24.63
C SER A 253 11.40 -3.60 -23.34
N ALA A 254 11.10 -4.89 -23.27
CA ALA A 254 10.59 -5.53 -22.05
C ALA A 254 11.58 -5.38 -20.88
N VAL A 255 12.87 -5.62 -21.10
CA VAL A 255 13.91 -5.46 -20.07
C VAL A 255 13.97 -4.02 -19.55
N VAL A 256 13.87 -3.02 -20.44
CA VAL A 256 13.85 -1.60 -20.05
C VAL A 256 12.64 -1.30 -19.17
N PHE A 257 11.44 -1.76 -19.56
CA PHE A 257 10.23 -1.56 -18.76
C PHE A 257 10.32 -2.30 -17.41
N ILE A 258 10.85 -3.52 -17.38
CA ILE A 258 11.05 -4.26 -16.13
C ILE A 258 12.04 -3.53 -15.21
N ALA A 259 13.13 -2.99 -15.75
CA ALA A 259 14.09 -2.20 -14.97
C ALA A 259 13.46 -0.91 -14.41
N ALA A 260 12.73 -0.16 -15.25
CA ALA A 260 12.03 1.04 -14.83
C ALA A 260 10.95 0.73 -13.77
N GLY A 261 10.14 -0.29 -14.01
CA GLY A 261 9.14 -0.76 -13.05
C GLY A 261 9.78 -1.19 -11.73
N PHE A 262 10.91 -1.90 -11.76
CA PHE A 262 11.59 -2.35 -10.54
C PHE A 262 12.10 -1.16 -9.74
N ALA A 263 12.72 -0.18 -10.41
CA ALA A 263 13.17 1.07 -9.80
C ALA A 263 12.00 1.87 -9.18
N LEU A 264 10.84 1.93 -9.85
CA LEU A 264 9.63 2.57 -9.32
C LEU A 264 9.14 1.86 -8.05
N GLY A 265 9.14 0.53 -8.03
CA GLY A 265 8.72 -0.26 -6.86
C GLY A 265 9.65 -0.05 -5.66
N VAL A 266 10.97 -0.07 -5.88
CA VAL A 266 11.97 0.25 -4.85
C VAL A 266 11.80 1.68 -4.35
N SER A 267 11.60 2.64 -5.26
CA SER A 267 11.40 4.05 -4.89
C SER A 267 10.13 4.26 -4.08
N ALA A 268 9.04 3.55 -4.40
CA ALA A 268 7.80 3.63 -3.64
C ALA A 268 7.97 3.11 -2.20
N VAL A 269 8.64 1.97 -2.03
CA VAL A 269 8.96 1.40 -0.70
C VAL A 269 9.84 2.35 0.10
N LYS A 270 10.86 2.94 -0.54
CA LYS A 270 11.74 3.95 0.09
C LYS A 270 10.95 5.20 0.49
N GLN A 271 10.05 5.67 -0.38
CA GLN A 271 9.22 6.85 -0.14
C GLN A 271 8.30 6.69 1.06
N ASP A 272 7.80 5.47 1.29
CA ASP A 272 6.97 5.12 2.45
C ASP A 272 7.80 4.66 3.66
N GLY A 273 9.14 4.72 3.61
CA GLY A 273 10.00 4.27 4.71
C GLY A 273 9.75 2.82 5.14
N LEU A 274 9.23 2.00 4.23
CA LEU A 274 8.91 0.60 4.50
C LEU A 274 10.17 -0.25 4.33
N PRO A 275 10.28 -1.38 5.04
CA PRO A 275 11.40 -2.28 4.82
C PRO A 275 11.40 -2.84 3.39
N HIS A 276 12.58 -2.81 2.77
CA HIS A 276 12.81 -3.42 1.48
C HIS A 276 12.79 -4.95 1.62
N PHE A 277 12.17 -5.63 0.65
CA PHE A 277 12.19 -7.09 0.54
C PHE A 277 11.63 -7.84 1.79
N ASP A 278 10.66 -7.25 2.48
CA ASP A 278 10.01 -7.80 3.68
C ASP A 278 8.98 -8.91 3.42
N ASN A 279 8.54 -9.09 2.16
CA ASN A 279 7.52 -10.06 1.78
C ASN A 279 7.91 -10.85 0.53
N THR A 280 7.18 -11.94 0.28
CA THR A 280 7.47 -12.88 -0.81
C THR A 280 7.41 -12.23 -2.19
N HIS A 281 6.45 -11.34 -2.46
CA HIS A 281 6.36 -10.62 -3.74
C HIS A 281 7.60 -9.76 -3.99
N LYS A 282 8.06 -9.01 -2.98
CA LYS A 282 9.26 -8.17 -3.10
C LYS A 282 10.51 -9.03 -3.31
N ARG A 283 10.68 -10.12 -2.54
CA ARG A 283 11.84 -11.03 -2.64
C ARG A 283 11.87 -11.78 -3.98
N LEU A 284 10.75 -12.36 -4.39
CA LEU A 284 10.66 -13.06 -5.67
C LEU A 284 10.78 -12.08 -6.84
N GLY A 285 10.23 -10.87 -6.72
CA GLY A 285 10.39 -9.80 -7.70
C GLY A 285 11.86 -9.42 -7.92
N LEU A 286 12.67 -9.34 -6.86
CA LEU A 286 14.11 -9.14 -6.96
C LEU A 286 14.80 -10.33 -7.65
N ALA A 287 14.47 -11.56 -7.27
CA ALA A 287 15.03 -12.75 -7.90
C ALA A 287 14.71 -12.80 -9.40
N MET A 288 13.46 -12.57 -9.78
CA MET A 288 13.03 -12.49 -11.18
C MET A 288 13.74 -11.36 -11.92
N PHE A 289 13.92 -10.18 -11.29
CA PHE A 289 14.64 -9.07 -11.90
C PHE A 289 16.08 -9.46 -12.26
N ILE A 290 16.81 -10.08 -11.32
CA ILE A 290 18.18 -10.58 -11.55
C ILE A 290 18.18 -11.62 -12.69
N LEU A 291 17.25 -12.58 -12.65
CA LEU A 291 17.13 -13.62 -13.67
C LEU A 291 16.80 -13.06 -15.06
N VAL A 292 16.03 -11.97 -15.16
CA VAL A 292 15.75 -11.28 -16.43
C VAL A 292 17.03 -10.63 -16.99
N LEU A 293 17.87 -10.03 -16.14
CA LEU A 293 19.16 -9.47 -16.58
C LEU A 293 20.11 -10.58 -17.06
N ILE A 294 20.12 -11.73 -16.39
CA ILE A 294 20.84 -12.92 -16.83
C ILE A 294 20.29 -13.39 -18.17
N GLN A 295 18.96 -13.56 -18.30
CA GLN A 295 18.31 -14.00 -19.53
C GLN A 295 18.63 -13.09 -20.73
N ALA A 296 18.61 -11.77 -20.53
CA ALA A 296 18.93 -10.79 -21.55
C ALA A 296 20.41 -10.83 -21.97
N SER A 297 21.31 -10.87 -20.98
CA SER A 297 22.75 -10.95 -21.22
C SER A 297 23.12 -12.27 -21.91
N TRP A 298 22.56 -13.38 -21.46
CA TRP A 298 22.76 -14.71 -22.01
C TRP A 298 22.27 -14.84 -23.46
N GLY A 299 21.15 -14.18 -23.78
CA GLY A 299 20.64 -14.07 -25.15
C GLY A 299 21.58 -13.28 -26.07
N GLN A 300 22.15 -12.18 -25.57
CA GLN A 300 23.06 -11.33 -26.34
C GLN A 300 24.43 -11.97 -26.55
N ILE A 301 25.01 -12.57 -25.50
CA ILE A 301 26.31 -13.25 -25.54
C ILE A 301 26.27 -14.45 -26.48
N GLY A 302 25.18 -15.24 -26.43
CA GLY A 302 24.98 -16.38 -27.32
C GLY A 302 25.01 -16.02 -28.81
N HIS A 303 24.58 -14.80 -29.14
CA HIS A 303 24.65 -14.27 -30.49
C HIS A 303 26.06 -13.77 -30.87
N LEU A 304 26.79 -13.14 -29.94
CA LEU A 304 28.08 -12.51 -30.22
C LEU A 304 29.25 -13.51 -30.32
N ILE A 305 29.30 -14.50 -29.42
CA ILE A 305 30.46 -15.40 -29.30
C ILE A 305 30.42 -16.53 -30.32
N PHE A 306 29.23 -16.96 -30.73
CA PHE A 306 29.08 -18.21 -31.46
C PHE A 306 28.48 -17.93 -32.84
N ARG A 307 29.32 -17.96 -33.88
CA ARG A 307 28.92 -17.85 -35.31
C ARG A 307 28.68 -19.21 -36.01
N SER A 308 28.83 -20.36 -35.34
CA SER A 308 28.80 -21.70 -35.97
C SER A 308 27.47 -22.49 -35.97
N THR A 309 27.29 -23.32 -36.99
CA THR A 309 26.07 -23.97 -37.53
C THR A 309 25.43 -25.14 -36.73
N ALA A 310 25.54 -25.21 -35.40
CA ALA A 310 24.98 -26.32 -34.59
C ALA A 310 23.96 -25.89 -33.53
N ILE A 311 23.10 -26.83 -33.08
CA ILE A 311 22.18 -26.64 -31.95
C ILE A 311 23.02 -26.54 -30.67
N ARG A 312 23.00 -25.37 -30.00
CA ARG A 312 23.86 -25.06 -28.86
C ARG A 312 23.12 -25.25 -27.54
N LEU A 313 23.79 -25.82 -26.54
CA LEU A 313 23.29 -25.94 -25.17
C LEU A 313 22.83 -24.58 -24.58
N GLN A 314 23.49 -23.50 -25.01
CA GLN A 314 23.11 -22.11 -24.69
C GLN A 314 21.66 -21.78 -25.08
N ASN A 315 21.17 -22.25 -26.23
CA ASN A 315 19.79 -22.03 -26.67
C ASN A 315 18.81 -22.77 -25.76
N PHE A 316 19.15 -23.99 -25.33
CA PHE A 316 18.31 -24.75 -24.41
C PHE A 316 18.21 -24.05 -23.05
N GLY A 317 19.33 -23.59 -22.51
CA GLY A 317 19.35 -22.79 -21.28
C GLY A 317 18.53 -21.50 -21.38
N HIS A 318 18.66 -20.77 -22.49
CA HIS A 318 17.89 -19.55 -22.73
C HIS A 318 16.38 -19.82 -22.82
N ILE A 319 15.97 -20.90 -23.50
CA ILE A 319 14.56 -21.28 -23.59
C ILE A 319 14.04 -21.71 -22.21
N LEU A 320 14.78 -22.55 -21.49
CA LEU A 320 14.39 -23.06 -20.17
C LEU A 320 14.21 -21.92 -19.17
N LEU A 321 15.16 -20.99 -19.09
CA LEU A 321 15.07 -19.85 -18.18
C LEU A 321 13.88 -18.94 -18.54
N GLY A 322 13.64 -18.70 -19.84
CA GLY A 322 12.45 -17.98 -20.30
C GLY A 322 11.13 -18.67 -19.92
N VAL A 323 11.08 -20.00 -20.02
CA VAL A 323 9.93 -20.81 -19.61
C VAL A 323 9.69 -20.70 -18.12
N VAL A 324 10.72 -20.83 -17.29
CA VAL A 324 10.59 -20.69 -15.83
C VAL A 324 10.11 -19.28 -15.46
N LEU A 325 10.69 -18.24 -16.04
CA LEU A 325 10.32 -16.85 -15.73
C LEU A 325 8.86 -16.55 -16.07
N PHE A 326 8.41 -16.91 -17.28
CA PHE A 326 7.05 -16.60 -17.71
C PHE A 326 6.05 -17.62 -17.17
N PHE A 327 6.19 -18.90 -17.51
CA PHE A 327 5.20 -19.94 -17.17
C PHE A 327 5.22 -20.35 -15.70
N GLY A 328 6.37 -20.27 -15.03
CA GLY A 328 6.52 -20.66 -13.63
C GLY A 328 6.22 -19.54 -12.63
N LEU A 329 6.73 -18.34 -12.87
CA LEU A 329 6.79 -17.29 -11.84
C LEU A 329 5.87 -16.09 -12.11
N SER A 330 5.69 -15.68 -13.36
CA SER A 330 5.09 -14.37 -13.67
C SER A 330 3.62 -14.23 -13.25
N LEU A 331 2.79 -15.27 -13.40
CA LEU A 331 1.38 -15.21 -13.01
C LEU A 331 1.23 -14.98 -11.50
N TRP A 332 1.99 -15.73 -10.69
CA TRP A 332 1.98 -15.54 -9.24
C TRP A 332 2.53 -14.16 -8.86
N GLN A 333 3.61 -13.71 -9.51
CA GLN A 333 4.22 -12.42 -9.21
C GLN A 333 3.27 -11.25 -9.49
N VAL A 334 2.56 -11.29 -10.62
CA VAL A 334 1.57 -10.25 -10.98
C VAL A 334 0.38 -10.29 -10.03
N ARG A 335 -0.18 -11.47 -9.74
CA ARG A 335 -1.34 -11.60 -8.84
C ARG A 335 -1.03 -11.18 -7.40
N SER A 336 0.07 -11.67 -6.85
CA SER A 336 0.51 -11.28 -5.49
C SER A 336 0.81 -9.78 -5.38
N GLY A 337 1.30 -9.15 -6.45
CA GLY A 337 1.49 -7.70 -6.50
C GLY A 337 0.18 -6.93 -6.44
N LEU A 338 -0.84 -7.40 -7.17
CA LEU A 338 -2.19 -6.84 -7.11
C LEU A 338 -2.89 -7.09 -5.76
N GLU A 339 -2.57 -8.17 -5.05
CA GLU A 339 -3.09 -8.44 -3.71
C GLU A 339 -2.51 -7.52 -2.64
N LEU A 340 -1.22 -7.19 -2.75
CA LEU A 340 -0.57 -6.20 -1.89
C LEU A 340 -1.11 -4.79 -2.10
N TRP A 341 -1.76 -4.57 -3.24
CA TRP A 341 -2.46 -3.33 -3.51
C TRP A 341 -3.81 -3.35 -2.78
N THR A 342 -3.91 -2.55 -1.71
CA THR A 342 -5.13 -2.41 -0.89
C THR A 342 -6.32 -1.79 -1.62
N TRP A 343 -6.13 -1.37 -2.87
CA TRP A 343 -7.21 -1.08 -3.81
C TRP A 343 -7.44 -2.32 -4.64
N GLN A 344 -8.64 -2.90 -4.56
CA GLN A 344 -9.02 -3.95 -5.48
C GLN A 344 -9.28 -3.27 -6.84
N PRO A 345 -8.42 -3.41 -7.89
CA PRO A 345 -8.99 -3.41 -9.24
C PRO A 345 -10.17 -4.37 -9.21
N PRO A 346 -11.23 -4.18 -10.04
CA PRO A 346 -12.34 -5.13 -10.09
C PRO A 346 -11.77 -6.52 -9.99
N SER A 347 -12.16 -7.32 -8.99
CA SER A 347 -11.47 -8.59 -8.66
C SER A 347 -11.29 -9.45 -9.92
N ALA A 348 -12.23 -9.31 -10.86
CA ALA A 348 -12.15 -9.74 -12.25
C ALA A 348 -10.78 -9.52 -12.94
N ILE A 349 -10.10 -8.38 -12.80
CA ILE A 349 -8.78 -8.15 -13.43
C ILE A 349 -7.74 -9.14 -12.90
N ARG A 350 -7.64 -9.27 -11.56
CA ARG A 350 -6.68 -10.17 -10.90
C ARG A 350 -7.06 -11.65 -11.06
N ASP A 351 -8.34 -11.96 -10.91
CA ASP A 351 -8.82 -13.34 -10.75
C ASP A 351 -9.36 -13.93 -12.05
N VAL A 352 -9.65 -13.10 -13.05
CA VAL A 352 -10.18 -13.55 -14.34
C VAL A 352 -9.30 -13.10 -15.50
N VAL A 353 -9.13 -11.79 -15.73
CA VAL A 353 -8.47 -11.26 -16.93
C VAL A 353 -7.03 -11.76 -17.04
N PHE A 354 -6.22 -11.61 -16.00
CA PHE A 354 -4.82 -12.04 -16.04
C PHE A 354 -4.65 -13.57 -16.11
N PRO A 355 -5.37 -14.37 -15.30
CA PRO A 355 -5.35 -15.83 -15.45
C PRO A 355 -5.81 -16.32 -16.83
N VAL A 356 -6.88 -15.76 -17.38
CA VAL A 356 -7.39 -16.14 -18.71
C VAL A 356 -6.39 -15.75 -19.79
N TRP A 357 -5.86 -14.53 -19.76
CA TRP A 357 -4.82 -14.10 -20.69
C TRP A 357 -3.58 -15.01 -20.61
N PHE A 358 -3.13 -15.31 -19.41
CA PHE A 358 -1.99 -16.20 -19.19
C PHE A 358 -2.26 -17.61 -19.71
N ALA A 359 -3.47 -18.15 -19.48
CA ALA A 359 -3.89 -19.43 -20.01
C ALA A 359 -3.88 -19.44 -21.55
N VAL A 360 -4.35 -18.36 -22.19
CA VAL A 360 -4.31 -18.21 -23.65
C VAL A 360 -2.87 -18.25 -24.16
N VAL A 361 -1.96 -17.46 -23.59
CA VAL A 361 -0.54 -17.47 -24.01
C VAL A 361 0.11 -18.84 -23.78
N THR A 362 -0.19 -19.47 -22.64
CA THR A 362 0.30 -20.81 -22.27
C THR A 362 -0.21 -21.89 -23.22
N PHE A 363 -1.43 -21.75 -23.73
CA PHE A 363 -1.97 -22.63 -24.75
C PHE A 363 -1.37 -22.36 -26.14
N LEU A 364 -1.22 -21.09 -26.53
CA LEU A 364 -0.69 -20.72 -27.83
C LEU A 364 0.79 -21.10 -28.00
N TRP A 365 1.60 -21.10 -26.95
CA TRP A 365 3.02 -21.42 -27.06
C TRP A 365 3.32 -22.85 -27.55
N PRO A 366 2.73 -23.93 -26.99
CA PRO A 366 2.92 -25.30 -27.47
C PRO A 366 2.21 -25.56 -28.81
N VAL A 367 1.12 -24.87 -29.15
CA VAL A 367 0.49 -24.97 -30.49
C VAL A 367 1.50 -24.64 -31.60
N GLY A 368 2.41 -23.70 -31.34
CA GLY A 368 3.49 -23.39 -32.28
C GLY A 368 4.45 -24.55 -32.56
N LEU A 369 4.47 -25.61 -31.73
CA LEU A 369 5.24 -26.83 -32.00
C LEU A 369 4.71 -27.59 -33.22
N LEU A 370 3.46 -27.37 -33.65
CA LEU A 370 2.93 -27.92 -34.90
C LEU A 370 3.70 -27.41 -36.14
N LEU A 371 4.39 -26.26 -36.02
CA LEU A 371 5.25 -25.71 -37.06
C LEU A 371 6.67 -26.28 -37.05
N LEU A 372 7.06 -27.00 -36.00
CA LEU A 372 8.42 -27.54 -35.83
C LEU A 372 8.87 -28.44 -37.00
N PRO A 373 8.04 -29.33 -37.57
CA PRO A 373 8.45 -30.16 -38.71
C PRO A 373 8.83 -29.32 -39.94
N ARG A 374 8.17 -28.18 -40.15
CA ARG A 374 8.49 -27.24 -41.25
C ARG A 374 9.82 -26.55 -41.00
N ASP A 375 10.05 -26.06 -39.78
CA ASP A 375 11.31 -25.44 -39.40
C ASP A 375 12.50 -26.40 -39.55
N LEU A 376 12.34 -27.66 -39.13
CA LEU A 376 13.37 -28.68 -39.27
C LEU A 376 13.69 -29.00 -40.73
N LYS A 377 12.68 -29.04 -41.62
CA LYS A 377 12.88 -29.22 -43.06
C LYS A 377 13.64 -28.04 -43.66
N ALA A 378 13.28 -26.81 -43.31
CA ALA A 378 13.96 -25.61 -43.79
C ALA A 378 15.44 -25.56 -43.36
N ILE A 379 15.74 -25.95 -42.11
CA ILE A 379 17.13 -26.05 -41.61
C ILE A 379 17.92 -27.09 -42.39
N LYS A 380 17.36 -28.28 -42.63
CA LYS A 380 18.04 -29.33 -43.40
C LYS A 380 18.36 -28.86 -44.83
N GLN A 381 17.39 -28.25 -45.52
CA GLN A 381 17.59 -27.70 -46.86
C GLN A 381 18.66 -26.60 -46.89
N PHE A 382 18.70 -25.74 -45.87
CA PHE A 382 19.71 -24.69 -45.76
C PHE A 382 21.12 -25.26 -45.52
N GLN A 383 21.24 -26.27 -44.63
CA GLN A 383 22.50 -26.97 -44.39
C GLN A 383 23.01 -27.67 -45.65
N GLU A 384 22.12 -28.29 -46.41
CA GLU A 384 22.44 -28.94 -47.69
C GLU A 384 22.95 -27.94 -48.73
N LYS A 385 22.28 -26.78 -48.88
CA LYS A 385 22.76 -25.69 -49.74
C LYS A 385 24.15 -25.19 -49.35
N ILE A 386 24.42 -25.02 -48.05
CA ILE A 386 25.75 -24.63 -47.56
C ILE A 386 26.79 -25.70 -47.89
N ARG A 387 26.45 -26.99 -47.74
CA ARG A 387 27.37 -28.08 -48.07
C ARG A 387 27.76 -28.05 -49.54
N ILE A 388 26.77 -27.96 -50.43
CA ILE A 388 26.99 -27.88 -51.89
C ILE A 388 27.85 -26.66 -52.26
N SER A 389 27.56 -25.49 -51.68
CA SER A 389 28.34 -24.26 -51.92
C SER A 389 29.79 -24.32 -51.43
N LYS A 390 30.16 -25.27 -50.57
CA LYS A 390 31.56 -25.48 -50.12
C LYS A 390 32.29 -26.53 -50.96
N GLU A 391 31.54 -27.36 -51.69
CA GLU A 391 32.06 -28.42 -52.56
C GLU A 391 32.31 -27.92 -53.99
N GLN A 392 31.70 -26.78 -54.38
CA GLN A 392 32.00 -25.98 -55.58
C GLN A 392 33.03 -24.90 -55.25
#